data_AF-A0A5R9GJ10-F1
#
_entry.id   AF-A0A5R9GJ10-F1
#
_cell.length_a   1.000
_cell.length_b   1.000
_cell.length_c   1.000
_cell.angle_alpha   90.00
_cell.angle_beta   90.00
_cell.angle_gamma   90.00
#
_symmetry.space_group_name_H-M   'P 1'
#
loop_
_entity.id
_entity.type
_entity.pdbx_description
1 polymer ?
#
loop_
_entity_poly.entity_id
_entity_poly.type
_entity_poly.pdbx_seq_one_letter_code
_entity_poly.pdbx_strand_id
1 'polypeptide(L)'
;MTMAQRKKRRKRGRPKGSHPPLTDRQRLAIELMVRYWRRYQTRQSVADAVGVSRMTLYRWLKRKDFNRLYTEEREKMFREWDRQARRKWNGIVRRAFARGDVSVIEGIIV
;
A
#
# COMPACT_ATOMS: atom_id res chain seq x y z
N MET A 1 -24.66 -60.26 -7.82
CA MET A 1 -25.26 -58.94 -8.07
C MET A 1 -24.53 -57.91 -7.21
N THR A 2 -23.87 -56.93 -7.82
CA THR A 2 -22.80 -56.13 -7.21
C THR A 2 -23.30 -54.87 -6.51
N MET A 3 -22.86 -54.68 -5.27
CA MET A 3 -22.95 -53.44 -4.51
C MET A 3 -22.09 -52.36 -5.19
N ALA A 4 -22.69 -51.66 -6.15
CA ALA A 4 -22.07 -50.56 -6.87
C ALA A 4 -21.70 -49.44 -5.88
N GLN A 5 -20.42 -49.45 -5.49
CA GLN A 5 -19.78 -48.48 -4.63
C GLN A 5 -19.98 -47.08 -5.21
N ARG A 6 -20.96 -46.36 -4.67
CA ARG A 6 -21.23 -44.96 -5.00
C ARG A 6 -20.09 -44.11 -4.44
N LYS A 7 -18.97 -44.03 -5.17
CA LYS A 7 -17.84 -43.13 -4.89
C LYS A 7 -18.36 -41.69 -4.88
N LYS A 8 -18.66 -41.16 -3.69
CA LYS A 8 -18.79 -39.71 -3.44
C LYS A 8 -17.49 -39.06 -3.89
N ARG A 9 -17.48 -38.43 -5.07
CA ARG A 9 -16.44 -37.48 -5.49
C ARG A 9 -16.47 -36.31 -4.50
N ARG A 10 -15.76 -36.45 -3.38
CA ARG A 10 -15.38 -35.31 -2.55
C ARG A 10 -14.59 -34.38 -3.48
N LYS A 11 -15.15 -33.20 -3.78
CA LYS A 11 -14.39 -32.10 -4.41
C LYS A 11 -13.14 -31.95 -3.56
N ARG A 12 -11.97 -32.37 -4.08
CA ARG A 12 -10.68 -32.19 -3.41
C ARG A 12 -10.59 -30.70 -3.12
N GLY A 13 -10.72 -30.32 -1.85
CA GLY A 13 -10.62 -28.93 -1.44
C GLY A 13 -9.28 -28.41 -1.94
N ARG A 14 -9.32 -27.27 -2.65
CA ARG A 14 -8.09 -26.58 -3.07
C ARG A 14 -7.20 -26.44 -1.83
N PRO A 15 -5.91 -26.82 -1.90
CA PRO A 15 -5.04 -26.81 -0.73
C PRO A 15 -5.13 -25.46 -0.02
N LYS A 16 -5.52 -25.48 1.26
CA LYS A 16 -5.54 -24.33 2.15
C LYS A 16 -4.09 -23.83 2.26
N GLY A 17 -3.76 -22.73 1.58
CA GLY A 17 -2.44 -22.12 1.73
C GLY A 17 -1.98 -21.29 0.55
N SER A 18 -2.42 -21.61 -0.67
CA SER A 18 -2.02 -20.83 -1.85
C SER A 18 -3.15 -19.89 -2.25
N HIS A 19 -3.24 -18.74 -1.58
CA HIS A 19 -4.04 -17.64 -2.09
C HIS A 19 -3.55 -17.31 -3.52
N PRO A 20 -4.46 -17.08 -4.49
CA PRO A 20 -4.03 -16.64 -5.80
C PRO A 20 -3.17 -15.39 -5.69
N PRO A 21 -2.12 -15.25 -6.52
CA PRO A 21 -1.28 -14.06 -6.53
C PRO A 21 -2.14 -12.80 -6.69
N LEU A 22 -1.63 -11.68 -6.19
CA LEU A 22 -2.33 -10.40 -6.26
C LEU A 22 -2.65 -10.03 -7.70
N THR A 23 -3.92 -9.73 -7.94
CA THR A 23 -4.42 -9.31 -9.25
C THR A 23 -4.01 -7.87 -9.55
N ASP A 24 -4.10 -7.47 -10.82
CA ASP A 24 -3.74 -6.10 -11.22
C ASP A 24 -4.60 -5.05 -10.54
N ARG A 25 -5.90 -5.32 -10.34
CA ARG A 25 -6.79 -4.44 -9.57
C ARG A 25 -6.35 -4.26 -8.13
N GLN A 26 -5.83 -5.33 -7.50
CA GLN A 26 -5.32 -5.26 -6.14
C GLN A 26 -4.05 -4.42 -6.05
N ARG A 27 -3.15 -4.56 -7.03
CA ARG A 27 -1.93 -3.73 -7.13
C ARG A 27 -2.26 -2.27 -7.37
N LEU A 28 -3.19 -1.98 -8.29
CA LEU A 28 -3.67 -0.63 -8.55
C LEU A 28 -4.28 -0.01 -7.28
N ALA A 29 -5.09 -0.75 -6.52
CA ALA A 29 -5.63 -0.25 -5.26
C ALA A 29 -4.52 0.14 -4.26
N ILE A 30 -3.44 -0.65 -4.16
CA ILE A 30 -2.28 -0.33 -3.32
C ILE A 30 -1.61 0.97 -3.79
N GLU A 31 -1.39 1.11 -5.09
CA GLU A 31 -0.78 2.30 -5.67
C GLU A 31 -1.60 3.56 -5.39
N LEU A 32 -2.92 3.49 -5.58
CA LEU A 32 -3.83 4.60 -5.28
C LEU A 32 -3.81 4.99 -3.80
N MET A 33 -3.77 4.01 -2.89
CA MET A 33 -3.71 4.26 -1.45
C MET A 33 -2.36 4.83 -0.99
N VAL A 34 -1.27 4.50 -1.67
CA VAL A 34 0.08 4.92 -1.27
C VAL A 34 0.48 6.21 -1.96
N ARG A 35 0.54 6.21 -3.29
CA ARG A 35 1.13 7.33 -4.08
C ARG A 35 0.12 8.44 -4.31
N TYR A 36 -1.14 8.10 -4.50
CA TYR A 36 -2.21 9.04 -4.82
C TYR A 36 -3.15 9.29 -3.64
N TRP A 37 -2.69 9.05 -2.42
CA TRP A 37 -3.44 9.26 -1.17
C TRP A 37 -4.15 10.64 -1.14
N ARG A 38 -3.48 11.71 -1.57
CA ARG A 38 -4.08 13.07 -1.56
C ARG A 38 -5.32 13.17 -2.46
N ARG A 39 -5.37 12.41 -3.56
CA ARG A 39 -6.48 12.35 -4.52
C ARG A 39 -7.53 11.31 -4.14
N TYR A 40 -7.12 10.20 -3.51
CA TYR A 40 -7.97 9.08 -3.11
C TYR A 40 -7.92 8.87 -1.59
N GLN A 41 -8.34 9.90 -0.85
CA GLN A 41 -8.22 9.97 0.61
C GLN A 41 -9.09 8.94 1.34
N THR A 42 -10.13 8.44 0.67
CA THR A 42 -11.07 7.50 1.28
C THR A 42 -10.96 6.14 0.63
N ARG A 43 -11.14 5.11 1.45
CA ARG A 43 -11.25 3.72 0.96
C ARG A 43 -12.43 3.55 -0.01
N GLN A 44 -13.47 4.37 0.11
CA GLN A 44 -14.56 4.41 -0.85
C GLN A 44 -14.05 4.88 -2.22
N SER A 45 -13.38 6.04 -2.29
CA SER A 45 -12.83 6.57 -3.55
C SER A 45 -11.85 5.62 -4.24
N VAL A 46 -11.03 4.90 -3.48
CA VAL A 46 -10.15 3.85 -4.02
C VAL A 46 -10.98 2.71 -4.59
N ALA A 47 -11.97 2.21 -3.84
CA ALA A 47 -12.83 1.11 -4.27
C ALA A 47 -13.58 1.45 -5.56
N ASP A 48 -14.11 2.67 -5.66
CA ASP A 48 -14.79 3.18 -6.85
C ASP A 48 -13.81 3.23 -8.05
N ALA A 49 -12.59 3.73 -7.84
CA ALA A 49 -11.57 3.83 -8.90
C ALA A 49 -11.11 2.46 -9.45
N VAL A 50 -11.06 1.43 -8.61
CA VAL A 50 -10.74 0.06 -9.05
C VAL A 50 -11.98 -0.77 -9.42
N GLY A 51 -13.18 -0.19 -9.38
CA GLY A 51 -14.43 -0.85 -9.78
C GLY A 51 -14.82 -2.03 -8.88
N VAL A 52 -14.66 -1.87 -7.55
CA VAL A 52 -15.07 -2.88 -6.57
C VAL A 52 -15.86 -2.26 -5.43
N SER A 53 -16.61 -3.08 -4.69
CA SER A 53 -17.25 -2.59 -3.46
C SER A 53 -16.20 -2.25 -2.40
N ARG A 54 -16.51 -1.26 -1.55
CA ARG A 54 -15.69 -0.94 -0.37
C ARG A 54 -15.50 -2.15 0.55
N MET A 55 -16.49 -3.03 0.66
CA MET A 55 -16.37 -4.28 1.43
C MET A 55 -15.35 -5.23 0.82
N THR A 56 -15.27 -5.31 -0.51
CA THR A 56 -14.25 -6.10 -1.22
C THR A 56 -12.85 -5.58 -0.91
N LEU A 57 -12.66 -4.25 -0.95
CA LEU A 57 -11.40 -3.62 -0.56
C LEU A 57 -11.02 -3.93 0.90
N TYR A 58 -11.98 -3.88 1.84
CA TYR A 58 -11.73 -4.29 3.22
C TYR A 58 -11.30 -5.75 3.36
N ARG A 59 -11.88 -6.66 2.57
CA ARG A 59 -11.45 -8.07 2.55
C ARG A 59 -10.02 -8.20 2.01
N TRP A 60 -9.64 -7.40 1.01
CA TRP A 60 -8.26 -7.38 0.50
C TRP A 60 -7.28 -6.91 1.58
N LEU A 61 -7.59 -5.83 2.29
CA LEU A 61 -6.75 -5.32 3.38
C LEU A 61 -6.50 -6.33 4.50
N LYS A 62 -7.43 -7.26 4.72
CA LYS A 62 -7.26 -8.35 5.71
C LYS A 62 -6.38 -9.51 5.21
N ARG A 63 -6.10 -9.61 3.90
CA ARG A 63 -5.24 -10.65 3.36
C ARG A 63 -3.77 -10.30 3.61
N LYS A 64 -3.01 -11.29 4.09
CA LYS A 64 -1.59 -11.11 4.46
C LYS A 64 -0.72 -10.68 3.29
N ASP A 65 -0.93 -11.26 2.11
CA ASP A 65 -0.19 -10.96 0.88
C ASP A 65 -0.42 -9.52 0.41
N PHE A 66 -1.68 -9.09 0.40
CA PHE A 66 -2.06 -7.71 0.08
C PHE A 66 -1.47 -6.72 1.08
N ASN A 67 -1.65 -6.99 2.38
CA ASN A 67 -1.18 -6.10 3.42
C ASN A 67 0.35 -5.98 3.44
N ARG A 68 1.07 -7.08 3.18
CA ARG A 68 2.53 -7.06 3.06
C ARG A 68 2.99 -6.11 1.96
N LEU A 69 2.45 -6.27 0.75
CA LEU A 69 2.80 -5.39 -0.37
C LEU A 69 2.40 -3.93 -0.12
N TYR A 70 1.23 -3.70 0.48
CA TYR A 70 0.80 -2.36 0.87
C TYR A 70 1.79 -1.68 1.84
N THR A 71 2.24 -2.40 2.87
CA THR A 71 3.21 -1.88 3.83
C THR A 71 4.56 -1.61 3.18
N GLU A 72 5.07 -2.54 2.37
CA GLU A 72 6.33 -2.37 1.64
C GLU A 72 6.32 -1.12 0.74
N GLU A 73 5.25 -0.93 -0.05
CA GLU A 73 5.11 0.24 -0.92
C GLU A 73 4.96 1.54 -0.12
N ARG A 74 4.20 1.50 0.97
CA ARG A 74 4.05 2.65 1.88
C ARG A 74 5.39 3.08 2.47
N GLU A 75 6.19 2.14 2.95
CA GLU A 75 7.53 2.43 3.48
C GLU A 75 8.50 2.96 2.43
N LYS A 76 8.45 2.43 1.20
CA LYS A 76 9.25 2.97 0.09
C LYS A 76 8.88 4.42 -0.18
N MET A 77 7.59 4.72 -0.29
CA MET A 77 7.09 6.07 -0.51
C MET A 77 7.52 7.01 0.63
N PHE A 78 7.37 6.60 1.90
CA PHE A 78 7.83 7.42 3.02
C PHE A 78 9.34 7.69 3.00
N ARG A 79 10.16 6.67 2.69
CA ARG A 79 11.62 6.84 2.55
C ARG A 79 11.96 7.80 1.42
N GLU A 80 11.25 7.75 0.31
CA GLU A 80 11.44 8.69 -0.80
C GLU A 80 11.01 10.11 -0.43
N TRP A 81 9.88 10.25 0.26
CA TRP A 81 9.39 11.53 0.74
C TRP A 81 10.34 12.16 1.75
N ASP A 82 10.82 11.40 2.74
CA ASP A 82 11.81 11.84 3.73
C ASP A 82 13.12 12.26 3.03
N ARG A 83 13.61 11.46 2.08
CA ARG A 83 14.81 11.81 1.29
C ARG A 83 14.63 13.12 0.52
N GLN A 84 13.46 13.33 -0.09
CA GLN A 84 13.15 14.57 -0.80
C GLN A 84 13.03 15.76 0.15
N ALA A 85 12.35 15.58 1.28
CA ALA A 85 12.21 16.60 2.32
C ALA A 85 13.59 17.03 2.85
N ARG A 86 14.45 16.07 3.20
CA ARG A 86 15.83 16.32 3.64
C ARG A 86 16.65 17.06 2.59
N ARG A 87 16.58 16.67 1.31
CA ARG A 87 17.30 17.37 0.23
C ARG A 87 16.84 18.82 0.09
N LYS A 88 15.53 19.05 0.08
CA LYS A 88 14.96 20.41 0.04
C LYS A 88 15.43 21.23 1.23
N TRP A 89 15.41 20.63 2.41
CA TRP A 89 15.77 21.26 3.66
C TRP A 89 17.27 21.60 3.72
N ASN A 90 18.16 20.68 3.33
CA ASN A 90 19.59 20.94 3.16
C ASN A 90 19.87 22.08 2.16
N GLY A 91 19.08 22.18 1.09
CA GLY A 91 19.18 23.28 0.14
C GLY A 91 18.72 24.63 0.70
N ILE A 92 17.75 24.64 1.63
CA ILE A 92 17.33 25.85 2.34
C ILE A 92 18.47 26.30 3.28
N VAL A 93 18.98 25.39 4.11
CA VAL A 93 20.07 25.66 5.06
C VAL A 93 21.32 26.15 4.34
N ARG A 94 21.74 25.48 3.26
CA ARG A 94 22.91 25.90 2.47
C ARG A 94 22.78 27.32 1.92
N ARG A 95 21.57 27.71 1.47
CA ARG A 95 21.30 29.08 0.99
C ARG A 95 21.21 30.09 2.11
N ALA A 96 20.78 29.70 3.31
CA ALA A 96 20.76 30.56 4.48
C ALA A 96 22.19 30.87 4.94
N PHE A 97 23.05 29.85 5.07
CA PHE A 97 24.48 30.02 5.35
C PHE A 97 25.19 30.91 4.33
N ALA A 98 24.94 30.72 3.03
CA ALA A 98 25.53 31.55 1.97
C ALA A 98 25.14 33.04 2.06
N ARG A 99 24.01 33.35 2.70
CA ARG A 99 23.52 34.72 2.91
C ARG A 99 23.88 35.28 4.30
N GLY A 100 24.58 34.51 5.12
CA GLY A 100 24.90 34.90 6.52
C GLY A 100 23.69 34.88 7.46
N ASP A 101 22.58 34.26 7.06
CA ASP A 101 21.34 34.22 7.85
C ASP A 101 21.29 32.95 8.70
N VAL A 102 21.65 33.10 9.98
CA VAL A 102 21.74 32.00 10.96
C VAL A 102 20.38 31.68 11.62
N SER A 103 19.40 32.57 11.48
CA SER A 103 18.08 32.45 12.14
C SER A 103 17.29 31.21 11.69
N VAL A 104 17.56 30.71 10.48
CA VAL A 104 16.93 29.51 9.91
C VAL A 104 17.28 28.23 10.67
N ILE A 105 18.36 28.25 11.46
CA ILE A 105 18.89 27.09 12.21
C ILE A 105 18.33 27.04 13.63
N GLU A 106 18.02 28.19 14.23
CA GLU A 106 17.57 28.27 15.64
C GLU A 106 16.15 27.73 15.85
N GLY A 107 15.31 27.70 14.81
CA GLY A 107 13.95 27.15 14.87
C GLY A 107 13.85 25.62 14.88
N ILE A 108 14.96 24.89 15.02
CA ILE A 108 15.03 23.42 14.84
C ILE A 108 15.18 22.67 16.18
N ILE A 109 15.67 23.33 17.22
CA ILE A 109 15.86 22.72 18.54
C ILE A 109 14.70 23.14 19.45
N VAL A 110 13.55 22.48 19.30
CA VAL A 110 12.48 22.40 20.32
C VAL A 110 11.89 21.00 20.28
#